data_AF-A0ABD5IQG6-F1
#
_entry.id   AF-A0ABD5IQG6-F1
#
_cell.length_a   1.000
_cell.length_b   1.000
_cell.length_c   1.000
_cell.angle_alpha   90.00
_cell.angle_beta   90.00
_cell.angle_gamma   90.00
#
_symmetry.space_group_name_H-M   'P 1'
#
loop_
_entity.id
_entity.type
_entity.pdbx_description
1 polymer ?
#
loop_
_entity_poly.entity_id
_entity_poly.type
_entity_poly.pdbx_seq_one_letter_code
_entity_poly.pdbx_strand_id
1 'polypeptide(L)' 'KNAGCLPPELEQRKEALALADLLNGVRQDDPRHAELSKRLALLELKLRQAGLNTDFLRGEYADALLQKINQE' A
#
# COMPACT_ATOMS: atom_id res chain seq x y z
N LYS A 1 21.51 5.53 23.89
CA LYS A 1 21.89 5.73 22.47
C LYS A 1 20.78 5.13 21.62
N ASN A 2 19.72 5.88 21.36
CA ASN A 2 18.64 5.41 20.50
C ASN A 2 19.20 5.38 19.09
N ALA A 3 19.51 4.17 18.61
CA ALA A 3 20.08 3.97 17.29
C ALA A 3 19.22 4.71 16.27
N GLY A 4 19.88 5.50 15.41
CA GLY A 4 19.27 6.27 14.34
C GLY A 4 18.69 5.39 13.24
N CYS A 5 17.74 4.54 13.56
CA CYS A 5 16.78 4.08 12.57
C CYS A 5 15.70 5.15 12.50
N LEU A 6 15.52 5.73 11.32
CA LEU A 6 14.21 6.26 10.97
C LEU A 6 13.18 5.19 11.39
N PRO A 7 12.11 5.54 12.11
CA PRO A 7 11.14 4.55 12.56
C PRO A 7 10.71 3.75 11.32
N PRO A 8 10.86 2.41 11.31
CA PRO A 8 10.60 1.58 10.14
C PRO A 8 9.17 1.81 9.60
N GLU A 9 8.28 2.23 10.50
CA GLU A 9 6.97 2.78 10.21
C GLU A 9 6.94 3.92 9.15
N LEU A 10 7.85 4.89 9.20
CA LEU A 10 7.92 5.99 8.22
C LEU A 10 8.44 5.53 6.87
N GLU A 11 9.36 4.57 6.85
CA GLU A 11 9.90 4.02 5.61
C GLU A 11 8.84 3.19 4.88
N GLN A 12 8.11 2.36 5.61
CA GLN A 12 6.96 1.62 5.09
C GLN A 12 5.87 2.57 4.58
N ARG A 13 5.65 3.71 5.26
CA ARG A 13 4.69 4.72 4.78
C ARG A 13 5.12 5.32 3.43
N LYS A 14 6.40 5.66 3.28
CA LYS A 14 6.95 6.17 2.00
C LYS A 14 6.86 5.13 0.90
N GLU A 15 7.19 3.87 1.21
CA GLU A 15 7.09 2.77 0.26
C GLU A 15 5.65 2.52 -0.17
N ALA A 16 4.68 2.60 0.76
CA ALA A 16 3.26 2.48 0.45
C ALA A 16 2.79 3.61 -0.48
N LEU A 17 3.20 4.85 -0.22
CA LEU A 17 2.89 5.98 -1.09
C LEU A 17 3.50 5.81 -2.48
N ALA A 18 4.75 5.37 -2.58
CA ALA A 18 5.41 5.14 -3.86
C ALA A 18 4.74 4.00 -4.65
N LEU A 19 4.32 2.93 -3.98
CA LEU A 19 3.56 1.85 -4.60
C LEU A 19 2.17 2.30 -5.07
N ALA A 20 1.50 3.16 -4.31
CA ALA A 20 0.21 3.73 -4.69
C ALA A 20 0.32 4.66 -5.90
N ASP A 21 1.33 5.52 -5.93
CA ASP A 21 1.62 6.41 -7.07
C ASP A 21 1.95 5.59 -8.33
N LEU A 22 2.79 4.56 -8.18
CA LEU A 22 3.10 3.63 -9.26
C LEU A 22 1.85 2.89 -9.75
N LEU A 23 0.97 2.47 -8.85
CA LEU A 23 -0.32 1.85 -9.21
C LEU A 23 -1.20 2.81 -10.02
N ASN A 24 -1.24 4.09 -9.66
CA ASN A 24 -2.00 5.09 -10.39
C ASN A 24 -1.44 5.31 -11.81
N GLY A 25 -0.11 5.19 -11.99
CA GLY A 25 0.54 5.24 -13.29
C GLY A 25 0.41 3.96 -14.13
N VAL A 26 0.05 2.82 -13.53
CA VAL A 26 -0.06 1.52 -14.21
C VAL A 26 -1.52 1.24 -14.56
N ARG A 27 -1.78 0.77 -15.79
CA ARG A 27 -3.12 0.42 -16.23
C ARG A 27 -3.69 -0.72 -15.40
N GLN A 28 -4.96 -0.59 -15.01
CA GLN A 28 -5.70 -1.57 -14.21
C GLN A 28 -5.73 -2.98 -14.83
N ASP A 29 -5.73 -3.04 -16.17
CA ASP A 29 -5.67 -4.26 -16.99
C ASP A 29 -4.28 -4.93 -17.02
N ASP A 30 -3.23 -4.23 -16.59
CA ASP A 30 -1.87 -4.77 -16.65
C ASP A 30 -1.67 -5.77 -15.49
N PRO A 31 -1.11 -6.96 -15.73
CA PRO A 31 -0.81 -7.93 -14.67
C PRO A 31 0.09 -7.35 -13.58
N ARG A 32 0.91 -6.34 -13.90
CA ARG A 32 1.72 -5.60 -12.93
C ARG A 32 0.86 -4.83 -11.93
N HIS A 33 -0.29 -4.29 -12.33
CA HIS A 33 -1.23 -3.63 -11.42
C HIS A 33 -1.74 -4.61 -10.36
N ALA A 34 -2.11 -5.83 -10.77
CA ALA A 34 -2.54 -6.87 -9.84
C ALA A 34 -1.44 -7.26 -8.85
N GLU A 35 -0.18 -7.35 -9.30
CA GLU A 35 0.95 -7.67 -8.41
C GLU A 35 1.26 -6.54 -7.43
N LEU A 36 1.32 -5.29 -7.92
CA LEU A 36 1.58 -4.10 -7.11
C LEU A 36 0.48 -3.88 -6.05
N SER A 37 -0.78 -4.08 -6.44
CA SER A 37 -1.93 -4.02 -5.52
C SER A 37 -1.81 -5.06 -4.40
N LYS A 38 -1.37 -6.29 -4.71
CA LYS A 38 -1.12 -7.33 -3.69
C LYS A 38 0.00 -6.95 -2.73
N ARG A 39 1.10 -6.40 -3.25
CA ARG A 39 2.22 -5.89 -2.44
C ARG A 39 1.78 -4.76 -1.52
N LEU A 40 1.04 -3.80 -2.05
CA LEU A 40 0.49 -2.68 -1.28
C LEU A 40 -0.42 -3.18 -0.16
N ALA A 41 -1.31 -4.14 -0.43
CA ALA A 41 -2.21 -4.72 0.56
C ALA A 41 -1.45 -5.38 1.73
N LEU A 42 -0.38 -6.12 1.43
CA LEU A 42 0.47 -6.72 2.46
C LEU A 42 1.19 -5.66 3.30
N LEU A 43 1.64 -4.57 2.66
CA LEU A 43 2.30 -3.47 3.34
C LEU A 43 1.32 -2.70 4.24
N GLU A 44 0.10 -2.46 3.76
CA GLU A 44 -1.00 -1.89 4.55
C GLU A 44 -1.33 -2.75 5.78
N LEU A 45 -1.43 -4.06 5.60
CA LEU A 45 -1.70 -4.98 6.70
C LEU A 45 -0.59 -4.97 7.75
N LYS A 46 0.68 -4.84 7.33
CA LYS A 46 1.82 -4.65 8.25
C LYS A 46 1.74 -3.33 8.99
N LEU A 47 1.46 -2.24 8.28
CA LEU A 47 1.31 -0.90 8.86
C LEU A 47 0.17 -0.89 9.89
N ARG A 48 -0.98 -1.51 9.58
CA ARG A 48 -2.13 -1.61 10.47
C ARG A 48 -1.81 -2.46 11.71
N GLN A 49 -1.08 -3.57 11.56
CA GLN A 49 -0.60 -4.37 12.69
C GLN A 49 0.39 -3.62 13.57
N ALA A 50 1.19 -2.72 12.98
CA ALA A 50 2.08 -1.82 13.72
C ALA A 50 1.33 -0.66 14.41
N GLY A 51 0.01 -0.56 14.27
CA GLY A 51 -0.80 0.53 14.84
C GLY A 51 -0.69 1.85 14.07
N LEU A 52 -0.21 1.82 12.82
CA LEU A 52 -0.05 3.00 11.99
C LEU A 52 -1.33 3.30 11.22
N ASN A 53 -1.53 4.60 10.97
CA ASN A 53 -2.68 5.09 10.25
C ASN A 53 -2.48 4.91 8.75
N THR A 54 -3.24 4.01 8.12
CA THR A 54 -3.22 3.74 6.66
C THR A 54 -4.32 4.46 5.91
N ASP A 55 -5.04 5.38 6.55
CA ASP A 55 -6.17 6.09 5.93
C ASP A 55 -5.76 6.90 4.69
N PHE A 56 -4.49 7.30 4.62
CA PHE A 56 -3.90 7.95 3.44
C PHE A 56 -3.90 7.08 2.17
N LEU A 57 -4.01 5.75 2.31
CA LEU A 57 -4.14 4.83 1.17
C LEU A 57 -5.61 4.67 0.74
N ARG A 58 -6.57 4.82 1.66
CA ARG A 58 -7.97 4.48 1.42
C ARG A 58 -8.64 5.30 0.30
N GLY A 59 -8.20 6.52 0.01
CA GLY A 59 -8.82 7.35 -1.02
C GLY A 59 -8.67 6.78 -2.45
N GLU A 60 -7.45 6.47 -2.88
CA GLU A 60 -7.20 5.95 -4.24
C GLU A 60 -7.18 4.41 -4.30
N TYR A 61 -6.80 3.74 -3.21
CA TYR A 61 -6.72 2.27 -3.21
C TYR A 61 -8.02 1.56 -2.84
N ALA A 62 -8.93 2.16 -2.05
CA ALA A 62 -10.15 1.44 -1.62
C ALA A 62 -10.99 0.99 -2.82
N ASP A 63 -11.00 1.75 -3.91
CA ASP A 63 -11.69 1.38 -5.14
C ASP A 63 -11.07 0.14 -5.81
N ALA A 64 -9.73 0.12 -5.93
CA ALA A 64 -8.98 -1.01 -6.46
C ALA A 64 -9.06 -2.27 -5.57
N LEU A 65 -9.17 -2.10 -4.25
CA LEU A 65 -9.37 -3.21 -3.31
C LEU A 65 -10.78 -3.78 -3.41
N LEU A 66 -11.80 -2.93 -3.50
CA LEU A 66 -13.20 -3.35 -3.66
C LEU A 66 -13.41 -4.17 -4.94
N GLN A 67 -12.73 -3.79 -6.03
CA GLN A 67 -12.70 -4.55 -7.27
C GLN A 67 -12.09 -5.95 -7.07
N LYS A 68 -10.97 -6.05 -6.35
CA LYS A 68 -10.31 -7.35 -6.10
C LYS A 68 -11.05 -8.26 -5.13
N ILE A 69 -11.74 -7.71 -4.14
CA ILE A 69 -12.53 -8.51 -3.19
C ILE A 69 -13.82 -9.02 -3.85
N ASN A 70 -14.34 -8.31 -4.86
CA ASN A 70 -15.52 -8.75 -5.62
C ASN A 70 -15.22 -9.66 -6.81
N GLN A 71 -13.96 -9.85 -7.22
CA GLN A 71 -13.60 -10.94 -8.14
C GLN A 71 -13.55 -12.26 -7.35
N GLU A 72 -14.72 -12.83 -7.07
CA GLU A 72 -14.90 -14.25 -6.69
C GLU A 72 -14.83 -15.17 -7.92
#